data_AF-A0A2C5Y8W0-F1
#
_entry.id   AF-A0A2C5Y8W0-F1
#
_cell.length_a   1.000
_cell.length_b   1.000
_cell.length_c   1.000
_cell.angle_alpha   90.00
_cell.angle_beta   90.00
_cell.angle_gamma   90.00
#
_symmetry.space_group_name_H-M   'P 1'
#
loop_
_entity.id
_entity.type
_entity.pdbx_description
1 polymer ?
#
loop_
_entity_poly.entity_id
_entity_poly.type
_entity_poly.pdbx_seq_one_letter_code
_entity_poly.pdbx_strand_id
1 'polypeptide(L)'
;MDLDVSLLYLITFFGIACLALILWTLKLLIRNPAIYYARYVRYPLLVNFRWLRATRLESAMFIVFLLINFGAILIPSFFPGWRQVQTRAALMAIVNTAPLCMGGRAPIVDALNIPRNWYLMLHSWIGVVAITEAATHSIIALSLRPRPGSLTQTGWANVILSAKGMGIVGILPLALHLALRRKHDDRIRDRMQQISVEDMDLWKQAKDSSGNSDLLTRRRSTLAEERAGLSREYLNRDSAKKVIIFWSLEANSQMEWVKDQVKSLQNLDPANKLLIMWCGYPRPREGFKPFKDSRFWMCLDTGAVLSFDELIVSKIKEERARLPGNMGVIVCGDWSFCNKMRKGTIDSMKGSSISFMETEYHPRRIGSQDIKMEQLAGRFNDRGRLRRRKNDEEEELRDMANHLSDARTYSVVSSLYSEAA
;
A
#
# COMPACT_ATOMS: atom_id res chain seq x y z
N MET A 1 22.67 13.63 -9.81
CA MET A 1 23.70 14.33 -10.60
C MET A 1 22.99 15.51 -11.23
N ASP A 2 23.10 16.68 -10.60
CA ASP A 2 22.51 17.89 -11.13
C ASP A 2 23.36 18.32 -12.32
N LEU A 3 22.81 18.20 -13.53
CA LEU A 3 23.47 18.72 -14.72
C LEU A 3 23.55 20.23 -14.54
N ASP A 4 24.76 20.77 -14.52
CA ASP A 4 25.00 22.19 -14.33
C ASP A 4 24.27 22.98 -15.42
N VAL A 5 23.43 23.94 -15.04
CA VAL A 5 22.54 24.67 -15.96
C VAL A 5 23.36 25.34 -17.08
N SER A 6 24.57 25.78 -16.75
CA SER A 6 25.56 26.34 -17.67
C SER A 6 25.96 25.36 -18.77
N LEU A 7 26.12 24.08 -18.45
CA LEU A 7 26.45 23.02 -19.41
C LEU A 7 25.28 22.76 -20.37
N LEU A 8 24.05 22.78 -19.85
CA LEU A 8 22.84 22.61 -20.68
C LEU A 8 22.70 23.77 -21.68
N TYR A 9 22.97 25.01 -21.26
CA TYR A 9 23.01 26.18 -22.15
C TYR A 9 24.10 26.06 -23.21
N LEU A 10 25.29 25.58 -22.84
CA LEU A 10 26.38 25.41 -23.79
C LEU A 10 26.05 24.35 -24.85
N ILE A 11 25.52 23.20 -24.43
CA ILE A 11 25.10 22.11 -25.32
C ILE A 11 24.00 22.57 -26.27
N THR A 12 23.01 23.30 -25.77
CA THR A 12 21.90 23.80 -26.60
C THR A 12 22.39 24.87 -27.59
N PHE A 13 23.24 25.80 -27.18
CA PHE A 13 23.81 26.83 -28.05
C PHE A 13 24.65 26.25 -29.18
N PHE A 14 25.61 25.37 -28.87
CA PHE A 14 26.43 24.72 -29.90
C PHE A 14 25.62 23.74 -30.76
N GLY A 15 24.60 23.09 -30.18
CA GLY A 15 23.66 22.26 -30.94
C GLY A 15 22.91 23.06 -32.01
N ILE A 16 22.41 24.26 -31.65
CA ILE A 16 21.72 25.16 -32.59
C ILE A 16 22.68 25.66 -33.67
N ALA A 17 23.89 26.08 -33.30
CA ALA A 17 24.89 26.56 -34.26
C ALA A 17 25.31 25.46 -35.25
N CYS A 18 25.51 24.23 -34.76
CA CYS A 18 25.84 23.07 -35.59
C CYS A 18 24.69 22.71 -36.53
N LEU A 19 23.45 22.71 -36.04
CA LEU A 19 22.25 22.51 -36.86
C LEU A 19 22.16 23.56 -37.98
N ALA A 20 22.42 24.83 -37.67
CA ALA A 20 22.40 25.91 -38.66
C ALA A 20 23.47 25.72 -39.75
N LEU A 21 24.69 25.29 -39.38
CA LEU A 21 25.76 24.97 -40.33
C LEU A 21 25.41 23.76 -41.21
N ILE A 22 24.79 22.71 -40.66
CA ILE A 22 24.32 21.55 -41.42
C ILE A 22 23.25 21.97 -42.42
N LEU A 23 22.28 22.81 -42.01
CA LEU A 23 21.24 23.31 -42.91
C LEU A 23 21.81 24.21 -44.01
N TRP A 24 22.81 25.03 -43.70
CA TRP A 24 23.49 25.89 -44.66
C TRP A 24 24.31 25.09 -45.67
N THR A 25 25.06 24.09 -45.21
CA THR A 25 25.83 23.18 -46.09
C THR A 25 24.93 22.32 -46.98
N LEU A 26 23.80 21.81 -46.45
CA LEU A 26 22.79 21.12 -47.27
C LEU A 26 22.20 22.04 -48.36
N LYS A 27 21.95 23.32 -48.04
CA LYS A 27 21.46 24.31 -48.99
C LYS A 27 22.48 24.58 -50.11
N LEU A 28 23.78 24.53 -49.80
CA LEU A 28 24.85 24.69 -50.78
C LEU A 28 25.04 23.44 -51.67
N LEU A 29 24.88 22.25 -51.11
CA LEU A 29 25.07 20.98 -51.83
C LEU A 29 23.92 20.67 -52.80
N ILE A 30 22.70 21.11 -52.48
CA ILE A 30 21.50 20.82 -53.26
C ILE A 30 21.09 22.08 -54.03
N ARG A 31 21.39 22.10 -55.34
CA ARG A 31 21.16 23.24 -56.26
C ARG A 31 19.70 23.71 -56.36
N ASN A 32 18.73 22.89 -55.95
CA ASN A 32 17.31 23.25 -55.80
C ASN A 32 16.65 22.40 -54.69
N PRO A 33 16.79 22.80 -53.42
CA PRO A 33 16.36 21.98 -52.28
C PRO A 33 14.84 21.82 -52.23
N ALA A 34 14.08 22.80 -52.71
CA ALA A 34 12.62 22.75 -52.76
C ALA A 34 12.10 21.67 -53.74
N ILE A 35 12.71 21.55 -54.93
CA ILE A 35 12.32 20.55 -55.94
C ILE A 35 12.77 19.15 -55.49
N TYR A 36 13.97 19.05 -54.92
CA TYR A 36 14.47 17.79 -54.38
C TYR A 36 13.59 17.29 -53.22
N TYR A 37 13.25 18.17 -52.27
CA TYR A 37 12.32 17.89 -51.17
C TYR A 37 10.94 17.48 -51.68
N ALA A 38 10.39 18.21 -52.66
CA ALA A 38 9.14 17.85 -53.30
C ALA A 38 9.20 16.42 -53.88
N ARG A 39 10.20 16.14 -54.71
CA ARG A 39 10.29 14.90 -55.50
C ARG A 39 10.58 13.66 -54.67
N TYR A 40 11.46 13.75 -53.67
CA TYR A 40 11.95 12.58 -52.95
C TYR A 40 11.41 12.42 -51.53
N VAL A 41 10.90 13.51 -50.93
CA VAL A 41 10.47 13.52 -49.53
C VAL A 41 8.95 13.74 -49.41
N ARG A 42 8.40 14.77 -50.07
CA ARG A 42 7.00 15.20 -49.88
C ARG A 42 5.97 14.41 -50.68
N TYR A 43 6.17 14.24 -51.99
CA TYR A 43 5.16 13.64 -52.87
C TYR A 43 5.21 12.11 -53.07
N PRO A 44 6.31 11.37 -52.85
CA PRO A 44 6.27 9.93 -53.08
C PRO A 44 5.33 9.24 -52.10
N LEU A 45 4.38 8.49 -52.63
CA LEU A 45 3.46 7.65 -51.88
C LEU A 45 4.23 6.44 -51.35
N LEU A 46 4.13 6.18 -50.04
CA LEU A 46 4.72 5.00 -49.42
C LEU A 46 3.68 3.89 -49.27
N VAL A 47 2.44 4.25 -48.95
CA VAL A 47 1.31 3.34 -48.84
C VAL A 47 0.17 3.85 -49.72
N ASN A 48 -0.32 3.02 -50.63
CA ASN A 48 -1.48 3.32 -51.47
C ASN A 48 -2.53 2.21 -51.32
N PHE A 49 -3.06 2.07 -50.11
CA PHE A 49 -4.21 1.22 -49.83
C PHE A 49 -5.50 2.02 -49.92
N ARG A 50 -6.61 1.34 -50.25
CA ARG A 50 -7.92 1.96 -50.49
C ARG A 50 -8.45 2.82 -49.32
N TRP A 51 -7.94 2.58 -48.11
CA TRP A 51 -8.30 3.29 -46.87
C TRP A 51 -7.13 4.07 -46.24
N LEU A 52 -5.90 3.90 -46.73
CA LEU A 52 -4.69 4.57 -46.26
C LEU A 52 -3.86 5.02 -47.48
N ARG A 53 -3.94 6.31 -47.79
CA ARG A 53 -2.99 6.98 -48.68
C ARG A 53 -2.08 7.82 -47.82
N ALA A 54 -0.81 7.42 -47.73
CA ALA A 54 0.19 8.14 -46.95
C ALA A 54 1.46 8.38 -47.78
N THR A 55 1.93 9.62 -47.77
CA THR A 55 3.24 9.99 -48.32
C THR A 55 4.38 9.53 -47.40
N ARG A 56 5.61 9.51 -47.91
CA ARG A 56 6.80 9.18 -47.10
C ARG A 56 6.95 10.11 -45.90
N LEU A 57 6.73 11.41 -46.10
CA LEU A 57 6.78 12.42 -45.05
C LEU A 57 5.71 12.16 -43.97
N GLU A 58 4.47 11.89 -44.38
CA GLU A 58 3.36 11.58 -43.45
C GLU A 58 3.66 10.35 -42.61
N SER A 59 4.18 9.30 -43.26
CA SER A 59 4.57 8.06 -42.58
C SER A 59 5.71 8.29 -41.60
N ALA A 60 6.71 9.09 -41.97
CA ALA A 60 7.83 9.43 -41.09
C ALA A 60 7.39 10.23 -39.86
N MET A 61 6.53 11.25 -40.05
CA MET A 61 5.98 12.02 -38.93
C MET A 61 5.17 11.16 -37.97
N PHE A 62 4.39 10.21 -38.51
CA PHE A 62 3.63 9.26 -37.71
C PHE A 62 4.53 8.32 -36.90
N ILE A 63 5.60 7.79 -37.51
CA ILE A 63 6.59 6.96 -36.81
C ILE A 63 7.24 7.73 -35.67
N VAL A 64 7.63 8.98 -35.90
CA VAL A 64 8.21 9.85 -34.85
C VAL A 64 7.21 10.05 -33.71
N PHE A 65 5.93 10.31 -34.02
CA PHE A 65 4.89 10.45 -33.01
C PHE A 65 4.71 9.17 -32.18
N LEU A 66 4.69 7.99 -32.81
CA LEU A 66 4.62 6.71 -32.10
C LEU A 66 5.85 6.47 -31.21
N LEU A 67 7.05 6.79 -31.70
CA LEU A 67 8.29 6.65 -30.93
C LEU A 67 8.29 7.55 -29.69
N ILE A 68 7.76 8.77 -29.80
CA ILE A 68 7.63 9.69 -28.66
C ILE A 68 6.66 9.12 -27.61
N ASN A 69 5.48 8.65 -28.02
CA ASN A 69 4.50 8.06 -27.10
C ASN A 69 5.06 6.80 -26.43
N PHE A 70 5.69 5.92 -27.21
CA PHE A 70 6.32 4.72 -26.68
C PHE A 70 7.48 5.04 -25.72
N GLY A 71 8.33 5.99 -26.08
CA GLY A 71 9.40 6.50 -25.22
C GLY A 71 8.87 7.07 -23.92
N ALA A 72 7.77 7.84 -23.95
CA ALA A 72 7.18 8.43 -22.76
C ALA A 72 6.55 7.38 -21.81
N ILE A 73 6.12 6.24 -22.34
CA ILE A 73 5.66 5.11 -21.51
C ILE A 73 6.85 4.36 -20.88
N LEU A 74 7.95 4.17 -21.61
CA LEU A 74 9.08 3.36 -21.14
C LEU A 74 10.11 4.15 -20.30
N ILE A 75 10.49 5.35 -20.68
CA ILE A 75 11.55 6.13 -20.02
C ILE A 75 11.12 6.50 -18.58
N PRO A 76 11.99 6.34 -17.55
CA PRO A 76 13.45 6.16 -17.62
C PRO A 76 13.96 4.71 -17.63
N SER A 77 13.10 3.70 -17.68
CA SER A 77 13.52 2.29 -17.62
C SER A 77 12.89 1.50 -18.75
N PHE A 78 13.68 0.95 -19.67
CA PHE A 78 13.18 0.17 -20.82
C PHE A 78 12.28 -1.01 -20.44
N PHE A 79 12.39 -1.51 -19.20
CA PHE A 79 11.51 -2.51 -18.61
C PHE A 79 10.83 -1.94 -17.35
N PRO A 80 9.83 -1.05 -17.48
CA PRO A 80 9.09 -0.56 -16.33
C PRO A 80 8.19 -1.67 -15.78
N GLY A 81 7.96 -1.68 -14.48
CA GLY A 81 6.95 -2.57 -13.90
C GLY A 81 5.56 -2.28 -14.50
N TRP A 82 4.71 -3.31 -14.62
CA TRP A 82 3.37 -3.22 -15.24
C TRP A 82 2.51 -2.07 -14.69
N ARG A 83 2.64 -1.75 -13.40
CA ARG A 83 1.91 -0.64 -12.75
C ARG A 83 2.39 0.75 -13.19
N GLN A 84 3.68 0.89 -13.50
CA GLN A 84 4.24 2.11 -14.07
C GLN A 84 3.79 2.28 -15.51
N VAL A 85 3.81 1.19 -16.30
CA VAL A 85 3.26 1.16 -17.67
C VAL A 85 1.79 1.58 -17.66
N GLN A 86 0.98 1.01 -16.77
CA GLN A 86 -0.44 1.35 -16.62
C GLN A 86 -0.66 2.86 -16.37
N THR A 87 0.10 3.44 -15.44
CA THR A 87 -0.07 4.84 -15.03
C THR A 87 0.39 5.79 -16.13
N ARG A 88 1.50 5.47 -16.80
CA ARG A 88 2.02 6.29 -17.90
C ARG A 88 1.16 6.18 -19.16
N ALA A 89 0.63 5.00 -19.48
CA ALA A 89 -0.33 4.83 -20.56
C ALA A 89 -1.62 5.64 -20.33
N ALA A 90 -2.13 5.70 -19.09
CA ALA A 90 -3.26 6.58 -18.76
C ALA A 90 -2.93 8.06 -18.94
N LEU A 91 -1.76 8.51 -18.50
CA LEU A 91 -1.34 9.90 -18.67
C LEU A 91 -1.19 10.27 -20.14
N MET A 92 -0.57 9.39 -20.96
CA MET A 92 -0.45 9.61 -22.40
C MET A 92 -1.81 9.64 -23.09
N ALA A 93 -2.74 8.75 -22.73
CA ALA A 93 -4.10 8.78 -23.26
C ALA A 93 -4.80 10.12 -22.99
N ILE A 94 -4.64 10.69 -21.79
CA ILE A 94 -5.20 12.00 -21.44
C ILE A 94 -4.55 13.12 -22.27
N VAL A 95 -3.23 13.11 -22.41
CA VAL A 95 -2.48 14.09 -23.21
C VAL A 95 -2.92 14.03 -24.68
N ASN A 96 -3.04 12.84 -25.25
CA ASN A 96 -3.49 12.62 -26.63
C ASN A 96 -4.99 12.93 -26.83
N THR A 97 -5.80 12.91 -25.76
CA THR A 97 -7.21 13.30 -25.81
C THR A 97 -7.37 14.82 -25.96
N ALA A 98 -6.44 15.64 -25.43
CA ALA A 98 -6.57 17.09 -25.49
C ALA A 98 -6.65 17.64 -26.94
N PRO A 99 -5.76 17.26 -27.89
CA PRO A 99 -5.92 17.60 -29.31
C PRO A 99 -7.20 17.06 -29.95
N LEU A 100 -7.69 15.90 -29.50
CA LEU A 100 -8.92 15.28 -30.00
C LEU A 100 -10.15 16.13 -29.62
N CYS A 101 -10.16 16.70 -28.41
CA CYS A 101 -11.24 17.57 -27.94
C CYS A 101 -11.28 18.94 -28.64
N MET A 102 -10.19 19.38 -29.29
CA MET A 102 -10.14 20.69 -29.96
C MET A 102 -10.94 20.74 -31.27
N GLY A 103 -11.38 19.60 -31.82
CA GLY A 103 -12.39 19.50 -32.88
C GLY A 103 -12.07 20.17 -34.23
N GLY A 104 -12.81 19.80 -35.28
CA GLY A 104 -12.60 20.28 -36.66
C GLY A 104 -12.93 21.75 -36.95
N ARG A 105 -13.19 22.55 -35.91
CA ARG A 105 -13.44 24.00 -35.97
C ARG A 105 -12.44 24.77 -35.09
N ALA A 106 -11.20 24.30 -35.01
CA ALA A 106 -10.16 25.01 -34.30
C ALA A 106 -9.76 26.26 -35.10
N PRO A 107 -10.00 27.49 -34.61
CA PRO A 107 -9.57 28.72 -35.29
C PRO A 107 -8.05 28.77 -35.53
N ILE A 108 -7.29 27.95 -34.79
CA ILE A 108 -5.85 27.78 -34.96
C ILE A 108 -5.47 27.07 -36.27
N VAL A 109 -6.31 26.17 -36.78
CA VAL A 109 -6.06 25.45 -38.05
C VAL A 109 -6.21 26.40 -39.23
N ASP A 110 -7.25 27.25 -39.15
CA ASP A 110 -7.50 28.30 -40.12
C ASP A 110 -6.44 29.41 -40.02
N ALA A 111 -6.00 29.77 -38.81
CA ALA A 111 -4.91 30.74 -38.59
C ALA A 111 -3.53 30.27 -39.09
N LEU A 112 -3.25 28.96 -38.99
CA LEU A 112 -1.98 28.36 -39.46
C LEU A 112 -2.03 27.90 -40.92
N ASN A 113 -3.16 28.11 -41.62
CA ASN A 113 -3.38 27.71 -43.01
C ASN A 113 -3.03 26.23 -43.26
N ILE A 114 -3.36 25.35 -42.30
CA ILE A 114 -3.08 23.92 -42.40
C ILE A 114 -4.17 23.28 -43.26
N PRO A 115 -3.82 22.47 -44.29
CA PRO A 115 -4.80 21.81 -45.13
C PRO A 115 -5.75 20.92 -44.30
N ARG A 116 -7.06 21.07 -44.52
CA ARG A 116 -8.10 20.35 -43.75
C ARG A 116 -7.93 18.82 -43.80
N ASN A 117 -7.47 18.27 -44.93
CA ASN A 117 -7.20 16.84 -45.07
C ASN A 117 -6.07 16.35 -44.14
N TRP A 118 -5.05 17.18 -43.92
CA TRP A 118 -3.96 16.87 -43.00
C TRP A 118 -4.43 16.89 -41.56
N TYR A 119 -5.24 17.88 -41.20
CA TYR A 119 -5.83 17.96 -39.87
C TYR A 119 -6.71 16.72 -39.57
N LEU A 120 -7.61 16.34 -40.49
CA LEU A 120 -8.50 15.20 -40.32
C LEU A 120 -7.72 13.88 -40.19
N MET A 121 -6.67 13.71 -40.98
CA MET A 121 -5.77 12.57 -40.89
C MET A 121 -5.09 12.51 -39.52
N LEU A 122 -4.45 13.60 -39.08
CA LEU A 122 -3.79 13.66 -37.77
C LEU A 122 -4.77 13.41 -36.61
N HIS A 123 -5.96 14.02 -36.67
CA HIS A 123 -7.00 13.85 -35.67
C HIS A 123 -7.45 12.39 -35.53
N SER A 124 -7.64 11.69 -36.66
CA SER A 124 -8.01 10.27 -36.66
C SER A 124 -6.92 9.39 -36.05
N TRP A 125 -5.65 9.62 -36.41
CA TRP A 125 -4.53 8.83 -35.90
C TRP A 125 -4.23 9.08 -34.42
N ILE A 126 -4.30 10.32 -33.96
CA ILE A 126 -4.20 10.65 -32.54
C ILE A 126 -5.29 9.93 -31.75
N GLY A 127 -6.52 9.86 -32.29
CA GLY A 127 -7.61 9.10 -31.70
C GLY A 127 -7.34 7.60 -31.58
N VAL A 128 -6.80 6.97 -32.63
CA VAL A 128 -6.43 5.54 -32.62
C VAL A 128 -5.38 5.26 -31.54
N VAL A 129 -4.36 6.12 -31.41
CA VAL A 129 -3.31 5.98 -30.40
C VAL A 129 -3.89 6.14 -29.00
N ALA A 130 -4.69 7.18 -28.75
CA ALA A 130 -5.34 7.40 -27.46
C ALA A 130 -6.24 6.23 -27.03
N ILE A 131 -7.01 5.65 -27.96
CA ILE A 131 -7.83 4.46 -27.70
C ILE A 131 -6.95 3.26 -27.34
N THR A 132 -5.85 3.06 -28.07
CA THR A 132 -4.92 1.95 -27.82
C THR A 132 -4.25 2.07 -26.44
N GLU A 133 -3.87 3.28 -26.05
CA GLU A 133 -3.31 3.58 -24.73
C GLU A 133 -4.33 3.37 -23.61
N ALA A 134 -5.57 3.83 -23.80
CA ALA A 134 -6.66 3.63 -22.85
C ALA A 134 -7.06 2.16 -22.70
N ALA A 135 -7.08 1.41 -23.81
CA ALA A 135 -7.33 -0.03 -23.82
C ALA A 135 -6.21 -0.78 -23.08
N THR A 136 -4.94 -0.42 -23.34
CA THR A 136 -3.78 -0.99 -22.66
C THR A 136 -3.84 -0.71 -21.16
N HIS A 137 -4.15 0.52 -20.76
CA HIS A 137 -4.39 0.87 -19.37
C HIS A 137 -5.48 0.00 -18.74
N SER A 138 -6.61 -0.17 -19.42
CA SER A 138 -7.76 -0.94 -18.92
C SER A 138 -7.44 -2.43 -18.78
N ILE A 139 -6.76 -3.02 -19.76
CA ILE A 139 -6.34 -4.42 -19.75
C ILE A 139 -5.35 -4.67 -18.61
N ILE A 140 -4.33 -3.81 -18.47
CA ILE A 140 -3.35 -3.95 -17.37
C ILE A 140 -4.05 -3.71 -16.03
N ALA A 141 -4.94 -2.73 -15.91
CA ALA A 141 -5.69 -2.48 -14.68
C ALA A 141 -6.55 -3.69 -14.27
N LEU A 142 -7.19 -4.36 -15.24
CA LEU A 142 -7.96 -5.58 -15.00
C LEU A 142 -7.05 -6.78 -14.69
N SER A 143 -5.93 -6.92 -15.39
CA SER A 143 -4.96 -8.00 -15.18
C SER A 143 -4.21 -7.88 -13.85
N LEU A 144 -4.02 -6.66 -13.36
CA LEU A 144 -3.42 -6.38 -12.05
C LEU A 144 -4.47 -6.35 -10.93
N ARG A 145 -5.77 -6.56 -11.20
CA ARG A 145 -6.74 -6.69 -10.10
C ARG A 145 -6.29 -7.87 -9.23
N PRO A 146 -6.10 -7.67 -7.91
CA PRO A 146 -5.80 -8.77 -7.03
C PRO A 146 -6.96 -9.75 -7.12
N ARG A 147 -6.69 -10.97 -7.59
CA ARG A 147 -7.67 -12.07 -7.54
C ARG A 147 -8.10 -12.20 -6.06
N PRO A 148 -9.40 -12.13 -5.74
CA PRO A 148 -9.86 -12.36 -4.38
C PRO A 148 -9.39 -13.77 -3.97
N GLY A 149 -8.45 -13.86 -3.02
CA GLY A 149 -7.87 -15.13 -2.57
C GLY A 149 -6.34 -15.25 -2.57
N SER A 150 -5.57 -14.20 -2.90
CA SER A 150 -4.09 -14.25 -2.83
C SER A 150 -3.56 -14.72 -1.47
N LEU A 151 -4.23 -14.38 -0.36
CA LEU A 151 -3.84 -14.80 0.99
C LEU A 151 -4.13 -16.27 1.30
N THR A 152 -4.94 -16.95 0.50
CA THR A 152 -5.51 -18.26 0.85
C THR A 152 -4.91 -19.41 0.07
N GLN A 153 -4.18 -19.14 -1.02
CA GLN A 153 -3.36 -20.15 -1.72
C GLN A 153 -2.06 -20.48 -0.97
N THR A 154 -1.69 -19.68 0.01
CA THR A 154 -0.39 -19.80 0.70
C THR A 154 -0.39 -20.83 1.84
N GLY A 155 -1.57 -21.33 2.25
CA GLY A 155 -1.70 -22.36 3.27
C GLY A 155 -1.27 -21.91 4.68
N TRP A 156 -1.30 -20.61 4.97
CA TRP A 156 -0.89 -20.10 6.28
C TRP A 156 -1.86 -20.51 7.38
N ALA A 157 -1.34 -21.10 8.45
CA ALA A 157 -2.10 -21.39 9.66
C ALA A 157 -2.23 -20.14 10.55
N ASN A 158 -1.17 -19.33 10.61
CA ASN A 158 -1.12 -18.10 11.38
C ASN A 158 -0.87 -16.92 10.45
N VAL A 159 -1.72 -15.91 10.52
CA VAL A 159 -1.61 -14.69 9.71
C VAL A 159 -1.51 -13.50 10.63
N ILE A 160 -0.43 -12.73 10.50
CA ILE A 160 -0.24 -11.46 11.19
C ILE A 160 -0.47 -10.34 10.18
N LEU A 161 -1.44 -9.48 10.45
CA LEU A 161 -1.81 -8.32 9.64
C LEU A 161 -1.41 -7.07 10.41
N SER A 162 -0.41 -6.34 9.94
CA SER A 162 0.14 -5.17 10.62
C SER A 162 -0.09 -3.90 9.82
N ALA A 163 -0.74 -2.93 10.43
CA ALA A 163 -1.08 -1.64 9.82
C ALA A 163 -0.46 -0.48 10.60
N LYS A 164 -0.06 0.58 9.90
CA LYS A 164 0.23 1.88 10.51
C LYS A 164 -0.57 3.00 9.86
N GLY A 165 -1.17 3.85 10.69
CA GLY A 165 -1.99 4.99 10.26
C GLY A 165 -3.08 4.56 9.28
N MET A 166 -3.10 5.19 8.11
CA MET A 166 -4.01 4.87 7.00
C MET A 166 -3.80 3.50 6.37
N GLY A 167 -2.72 2.79 6.70
CA GLY A 167 -2.47 1.44 6.22
C GLY A 167 -3.54 0.43 6.63
N ILE A 168 -4.38 0.76 7.63
CA ILE A 168 -5.51 -0.09 8.02
C ILE A 168 -6.51 -0.31 6.87
N VAL A 169 -6.60 0.62 5.92
CA VAL A 169 -7.44 0.50 4.72
C VAL A 169 -7.01 -0.67 3.83
N GLY A 170 -5.71 -1.00 3.80
CA GLY A 170 -5.19 -2.18 3.10
C GLY A 170 -5.39 -3.48 3.85
N ILE A 171 -5.46 -3.43 5.19
CA ILE A 171 -5.50 -4.61 6.07
C ILE A 171 -6.93 -5.05 6.41
N LEU A 172 -7.82 -4.11 6.70
CA LEU A 172 -9.15 -4.42 7.20
C LEU A 172 -10.02 -5.21 6.20
N PRO A 173 -10.01 -4.92 4.89
CA PRO A 173 -10.72 -5.74 3.91
C PRO A 173 -10.20 -7.19 3.86
N LEU A 174 -8.90 -7.40 4.05
CA LEU A 174 -8.30 -8.74 4.08
C LEU A 174 -8.82 -9.53 5.29
N ALA A 175 -8.83 -8.91 6.48
CA ALA A 175 -9.36 -9.51 7.69
C ALA A 175 -10.86 -9.81 7.56
N LEU A 176 -11.64 -8.85 7.03
CA LEU A 176 -13.08 -8.99 6.84
C LEU A 176 -13.40 -10.14 5.88
N HIS A 177 -12.68 -10.24 4.77
CA HIS A 177 -12.86 -11.30 3.79
C HIS A 177 -12.58 -12.69 4.40
N LEU A 178 -11.50 -12.84 5.19
CA LEU A 178 -11.20 -14.09 5.89
C LEU A 178 -12.28 -14.44 6.92
N ALA A 179 -12.76 -13.46 7.68
CA ALA A 179 -13.80 -13.67 8.70
C ALA A 179 -15.15 -14.07 8.08
N LEU A 180 -15.57 -13.41 6.99
CA LEU A 180 -16.82 -13.73 6.29
C LEU A 180 -16.79 -15.14 5.70
N ARG A 181 -15.69 -15.53 5.06
CA ARG A 181 -15.51 -16.88 4.50
C ARG A 181 -15.52 -17.94 5.59
N ARG A 182 -14.86 -17.66 6.73
CA ARG A 182 -14.90 -18.57 7.87
C ARG A 182 -16.30 -18.72 8.45
N LYS A 183 -17.05 -17.63 8.60
CA LYS A 183 -18.43 -17.65 9.08
C LYS A 183 -19.35 -18.44 8.14
N HIS A 184 -19.16 -18.32 6.82
CA HIS A 184 -19.88 -19.11 5.83
C HIS A 184 -19.61 -20.61 6.01
N ASP A 185 -18.34 -21.00 6.10
CA ASP A 185 -17.95 -22.40 6.30
C ASP A 185 -18.45 -22.97 7.64
N ASP A 186 -18.36 -22.18 8.72
CA ASP A 186 -18.81 -22.58 10.04
C ASP A 186 -20.34 -22.73 10.08
N ARG A 187 -21.10 -21.84 9.42
CA ARG A 187 -22.57 -21.98 9.27
C ARG A 187 -22.96 -23.32 8.63
N ILE A 188 -22.29 -23.69 7.53
CA ILE A 188 -22.56 -24.95 6.83
C ILE A 188 -22.21 -26.14 7.75
N ARG A 189 -21.05 -26.09 8.42
CA ARG A 189 -20.61 -27.16 9.31
C ARG A 189 -21.55 -27.35 10.50
N ASP A 190 -21.93 -26.26 11.15
CA ASP A 190 -22.82 -26.28 12.32
C ASP A 190 -24.19 -26.84 11.93
N ARG A 191 -24.72 -26.44 10.76
CA ARG A 191 -25.99 -26.98 10.28
C ARG A 191 -25.89 -28.46 9.91
N MET A 192 -24.81 -28.90 9.27
CA MET A 192 -24.56 -30.33 9.00
C MET A 192 -24.50 -31.15 10.30
N GLN A 193 -23.88 -30.63 11.35
CA GLN A 193 -23.83 -31.29 12.65
C GLN A 193 -25.22 -31.38 13.29
N GLN A 194 -26.00 -30.30 13.26
CA GLN A 194 -27.39 -30.30 13.75
C GLN A 194 -28.24 -31.33 13.02
N ILE A 195 -28.18 -31.38 11.68
CA ILE A 195 -28.91 -32.38 10.90
C ILE A 195 -28.50 -33.81 11.30
N SER A 196 -27.21 -34.04 11.55
CA SER A 196 -26.74 -35.35 12.00
C SER A 196 -27.28 -35.75 13.38
N VAL A 197 -27.44 -34.79 14.29
CA VAL A 197 -28.04 -35.02 15.61
C VAL A 197 -29.55 -35.26 15.47
N GLU A 198 -30.25 -34.41 14.70
CA GLU A 198 -31.68 -34.54 14.43
C GLU A 198 -32.03 -35.91 13.80
N ASP A 199 -31.24 -36.38 12.81
CA ASP A 199 -31.46 -37.69 12.18
C ASP A 199 -31.23 -38.86 13.16
N MET A 200 -30.23 -38.77 14.06
CA MET A 200 -30.02 -39.78 15.09
C MET A 200 -31.17 -39.86 16.10
N ASP A 201 -31.71 -38.71 16.52
CA ASP A 201 -32.82 -38.68 17.47
C ASP A 201 -34.11 -39.22 16.83
N LEU A 202 -34.36 -38.90 15.55
CA LEU A 202 -35.47 -39.49 14.79
C LEU A 202 -35.30 -41.00 14.63
N TRP A 203 -34.07 -41.49 14.44
CA TRP A 203 -33.80 -42.92 14.36
C TRP A 203 -34.12 -43.65 15.67
N LYS A 204 -33.79 -43.06 16.82
CA LYS A 204 -34.16 -43.61 18.14
C LYS A 204 -35.68 -43.62 18.32
N GLN A 205 -36.36 -42.52 18.01
CA GLN A 205 -37.82 -42.43 18.10
C GLN A 205 -38.52 -43.47 17.22
N ALA A 206 -38.02 -43.70 16.00
CA ALA A 206 -38.57 -44.71 15.09
C ALA A 206 -38.42 -46.14 15.63
N LYS A 207 -37.37 -46.40 16.43
CA LYS A 207 -37.16 -47.71 17.07
C LYS A 207 -38.11 -47.94 18.25
N ASP A 208 -38.44 -46.87 18.97
CA ASP A 208 -39.30 -46.93 20.17
C ASP A 208 -40.80 -46.82 19.84
N SER A 209 -41.16 -46.32 18.65
CA SER A 209 -42.55 -45.98 18.27
C SER A 209 -43.10 -46.89 17.15
N SER A 210 -44.07 -47.76 17.45
CA SER A 210 -44.72 -48.63 16.44
C SER A 210 -45.77 -47.94 15.55
N GLY A 211 -46.19 -46.70 15.86
CA GLY A 211 -47.43 -46.11 15.30
C GLY A 211 -47.28 -44.91 14.35
N ASN A 212 -46.09 -44.33 14.17
CA ASN A 212 -45.91 -43.04 13.47
C ASN A 212 -44.82 -43.04 12.37
N SER A 213 -44.64 -44.19 11.71
CA SER A 213 -43.55 -44.46 10.76
C SER A 213 -43.50 -43.49 9.57
N ASP A 214 -44.64 -43.14 8.99
CA ASP A 214 -44.70 -42.33 7.76
C ASP A 214 -44.25 -40.88 7.98
N LEU A 215 -44.64 -40.28 9.11
CA LEU A 215 -44.25 -38.91 9.46
C LEU A 215 -42.75 -38.82 9.76
N LEU A 216 -42.21 -39.80 10.49
CA LEU A 216 -40.78 -39.90 10.75
C LEU A 216 -39.99 -40.10 9.46
N THR A 217 -40.50 -40.92 8.53
CA THR A 217 -39.88 -41.16 7.22
C THR A 217 -39.83 -39.88 6.38
N ARG A 218 -40.92 -39.11 6.32
CA ARG A 218 -40.93 -37.80 5.64
C ARG A 218 -39.96 -36.81 6.27
N ARG A 219 -39.89 -36.74 7.60
CA ARG A 219 -38.93 -35.83 8.26
C ARG A 219 -37.50 -36.20 7.92
N ARG A 220 -37.16 -37.49 7.95
CA ARG A 220 -35.83 -37.97 7.55
C ARG A 220 -35.51 -37.71 6.08
N SER A 221 -36.47 -37.84 5.16
CA SER A 221 -36.25 -37.48 3.76
C SER A 221 -35.97 -35.98 3.58
N THR A 222 -36.70 -35.11 4.29
CA THR A 222 -36.44 -33.66 4.24
C THR A 222 -35.06 -33.29 4.79
N LEU A 223 -34.61 -33.93 5.88
CA LEU A 223 -33.27 -33.73 6.42
C LEU A 223 -32.18 -34.26 5.48
N ALA A 224 -32.44 -35.37 4.79
CA ALA A 224 -31.53 -35.91 3.79
C ALA A 224 -31.39 -34.98 2.57
N GLU A 225 -32.49 -34.39 2.10
CA GLU A 225 -32.48 -33.39 1.03
C GLU A 225 -31.72 -32.13 1.46
N GLU A 226 -31.96 -31.62 2.67
CA GLU A 226 -31.25 -30.46 3.21
C GLU A 226 -29.74 -30.74 3.32
N ARG A 227 -29.36 -31.92 3.87
CA ARG A 227 -27.97 -32.36 3.96
C ARG A 227 -27.33 -32.48 2.59
N ALA A 228 -28.04 -33.02 1.60
CA ALA A 228 -27.57 -33.11 0.22
C ALA A 228 -27.37 -31.70 -0.38
N GLY A 229 -28.29 -30.76 -0.13
CA GLY A 229 -28.16 -29.36 -0.53
C GLY A 229 -26.90 -28.70 0.05
N LEU A 230 -26.73 -28.78 1.37
CA LEU A 230 -25.56 -28.23 2.07
C LEU A 230 -24.24 -28.89 1.62
N SER A 231 -24.26 -30.18 1.29
CA SER A 231 -23.06 -30.88 0.78
C SER A 231 -22.60 -30.40 -0.58
N ARG A 232 -23.49 -29.77 -1.35
CA ARG A 232 -23.18 -29.16 -2.65
C ARG A 232 -22.71 -27.72 -2.54
N GLU A 233 -22.93 -27.05 -1.39
CA GLU A 233 -22.42 -25.70 -1.17
C GLU A 233 -20.89 -25.69 -1.16
N TYR A 234 -20.30 -24.64 -1.76
CA TYR A 234 -18.87 -24.46 -1.77
C TYR A 234 -18.35 -24.08 -0.38
N LEU A 235 -17.31 -24.79 0.07
CA LEU A 235 -16.56 -24.48 1.28
C LEU A 235 -15.22 -23.83 0.92
N ASN A 236 -14.91 -22.73 1.59
CA ASN A 236 -13.69 -21.97 1.37
C ASN A 236 -12.44 -22.68 1.87
N ARG A 237 -12.58 -23.46 2.96
CA ARG A 237 -11.53 -24.30 3.55
C ARG A 237 -10.22 -23.55 3.83
N ASP A 238 -10.33 -22.31 4.28
CA ASP A 238 -9.16 -21.50 4.58
C ASP A 238 -8.32 -22.15 5.68
N SER A 239 -7.01 -22.26 5.43
CA SER A 239 -6.06 -22.89 6.36
C SER A 239 -5.83 -22.07 7.63
N ALA A 240 -6.14 -20.77 7.58
CA ALA A 240 -5.97 -19.84 8.68
C ALA A 240 -6.76 -20.30 9.92
N LYS A 241 -6.02 -20.52 11.01
CA LYS A 241 -6.53 -20.84 12.34
C LYS A 241 -6.51 -19.62 13.25
N LYS A 242 -5.57 -18.70 13.02
CA LYS A 242 -5.41 -17.49 13.82
C LYS A 242 -5.02 -16.32 12.94
N VAL A 243 -5.73 -15.21 13.09
CA VAL A 243 -5.50 -13.95 12.37
C VAL A 243 -5.33 -12.85 13.42
N ILE A 244 -4.13 -12.27 13.48
CA ILE A 244 -3.77 -11.23 14.44
C ILE A 244 -3.63 -9.91 13.71
N ILE A 245 -4.42 -8.92 14.09
CA ILE A 245 -4.46 -7.60 13.50
C ILE A 245 -3.79 -6.64 14.47
N PHE A 246 -2.65 -6.10 14.06
CA PHE A 246 -1.98 -5.00 14.77
C PHE A 246 -2.21 -3.70 14.04
N TRP A 247 -2.60 -2.66 14.77
CA TRP A 247 -2.76 -1.34 14.18
C TRP A 247 -2.11 -0.25 15.04
N SER A 248 -1.02 0.32 14.54
CA SER A 248 -0.39 1.50 15.13
C SER A 248 -1.07 2.77 14.58
N LEU A 249 -1.82 3.49 15.41
CA LEU A 249 -2.46 4.73 15.00
C LEU A 249 -1.44 5.89 14.98
N GLU A 250 -1.62 6.81 14.04
CA GLU A 250 -0.87 8.07 13.97
C GLU A 250 -1.68 9.24 14.55
N ALA A 251 -3.02 9.13 14.50
CA ALA A 251 -3.94 10.04 15.17
C ALA A 251 -5.14 9.28 15.74
N ASN A 252 -5.65 9.71 16.90
CA ASN A 252 -6.80 9.08 17.57
C ASN A 252 -8.06 9.09 16.69
N SER A 253 -8.22 10.12 15.86
CA SER A 253 -9.34 10.28 14.92
C SER A 253 -9.41 9.19 13.85
N GLN A 254 -8.29 8.51 13.54
CA GLN A 254 -8.28 7.43 12.55
C GLN A 254 -9.19 6.27 12.97
N MET A 255 -9.35 6.00 14.28
CA MET A 255 -10.29 4.98 14.78
C MET A 255 -11.74 5.32 14.41
N GLU A 256 -12.11 6.59 14.47
CA GLU A 256 -13.50 7.01 14.21
C GLU A 256 -13.94 6.66 12.80
N TRP A 257 -13.01 6.66 11.84
CA TRP A 257 -13.27 6.35 10.43
C TRP A 257 -13.59 4.89 10.17
N VAL A 258 -13.05 3.98 10.99
CA VAL A 258 -13.16 2.53 10.78
C VAL A 258 -13.92 1.81 11.90
N LYS A 259 -14.41 2.53 12.91
CA LYS A 259 -15.07 1.96 14.10
C LYS A 259 -16.17 0.96 13.75
N ASP A 260 -17.02 1.29 12.77
CA ASP A 260 -18.16 0.46 12.42
C ASP A 260 -17.73 -0.83 11.72
N GLN A 261 -16.66 -0.73 10.92
CA GLN A 261 -16.04 -1.88 10.24
C GLN A 261 -15.35 -2.79 11.26
N VAL A 262 -14.64 -2.21 12.23
CA VAL A 262 -13.99 -2.95 13.33
C VAL A 262 -15.03 -3.64 14.22
N LYS A 263 -16.14 -2.95 14.55
CA LYS A 263 -17.26 -3.52 15.30
C LYS A 263 -17.94 -4.66 14.53
N SER A 264 -18.19 -4.49 13.24
CA SER A 264 -18.68 -5.56 12.37
C SER A 264 -17.73 -6.75 12.35
N LEU A 265 -16.42 -6.49 12.31
CA LEU A 265 -15.40 -7.55 12.34
C LEU A 265 -15.43 -8.32 13.67
N GLN A 266 -15.58 -7.65 14.81
CA GLN A 266 -15.75 -8.29 16.11
C GLN A 266 -17.03 -9.15 16.17
N ASN A 267 -18.13 -8.66 15.59
CA ASN A 267 -19.40 -9.39 15.55
C ASN A 267 -19.37 -10.63 14.64
N LEU A 268 -18.40 -10.73 13.72
CA LEU A 268 -18.22 -11.93 12.89
C LEU A 268 -17.57 -13.09 13.65
N ASP A 269 -16.85 -12.81 14.75
CA ASP A 269 -16.19 -13.82 15.57
C ASP A 269 -16.45 -13.58 17.07
N PRO A 270 -17.70 -13.74 17.53
CA PRO A 270 -18.07 -13.48 18.93
C PRO A 270 -17.35 -14.39 19.94
N ALA A 271 -16.89 -15.57 19.48
CA ALA A 271 -16.17 -16.53 20.29
C ALA A 271 -14.63 -16.35 20.25
N ASN A 272 -14.11 -15.38 19.48
CA ASN A 272 -12.68 -15.14 19.29
C ASN A 272 -11.91 -16.40 18.85
N LYS A 273 -12.50 -17.20 17.95
CA LYS A 273 -11.91 -18.45 17.44
C LYS A 273 -10.86 -18.19 16.36
N LEU A 274 -10.93 -17.05 15.68
CA LEU A 274 -10.08 -16.70 14.54
C LEU A 274 -9.34 -15.37 14.77
N LEU A 275 -10.05 -14.34 15.24
CA LEU A 275 -9.60 -12.96 15.19
C LEU A 275 -9.05 -12.46 16.52
N ILE A 276 -7.92 -11.75 16.43
CA ILE A 276 -7.32 -10.96 17.52
C ILE A 276 -7.02 -9.59 16.94
N MET A 277 -7.41 -8.51 17.63
CA MET A 277 -7.12 -7.14 17.20
C MET A 277 -6.55 -6.30 18.35
N TRP A 278 -5.33 -5.83 18.14
CA TRP A 278 -4.63 -4.94 19.07
C TRP A 278 -4.34 -3.63 18.37
N CYS A 279 -4.68 -2.51 19.02
CA CYS A 279 -4.40 -1.19 18.48
C CYS A 279 -3.55 -0.34 19.45
N GLY A 280 -2.71 0.53 18.93
CA GLY A 280 -1.86 1.43 19.72
C GLY A 280 -2.22 2.88 19.45
N TYR A 281 -2.65 3.62 20.47
CA TYR A 281 -3.03 5.02 20.36
C TYR A 281 -1.83 5.95 20.60
N PRO A 282 -1.65 6.99 19.76
CA PRO A 282 -0.55 7.95 19.90
C PRO A 282 -0.79 8.97 21.00
N ARG A 283 -2.05 9.15 21.44
CA ARG A 283 -2.44 10.01 22.57
C ARG A 283 -3.47 9.30 23.45
N PRO A 284 -3.56 9.60 24.77
CA PRO A 284 -4.60 9.08 25.63
C PRO A 284 -6.01 9.28 25.05
N ARG A 285 -6.88 8.27 25.20
CA ARG A 285 -8.26 8.31 24.72
C ARG A 285 -9.16 9.15 25.62
N GLU A 286 -10.10 9.87 25.03
CA GLU A 286 -11.20 10.54 25.75
C GLU A 286 -12.51 9.79 25.49
N GLY A 287 -13.03 9.10 26.53
CA GLY A 287 -14.42 8.60 26.65
C GLY A 287 -14.93 7.55 25.63
N PHE A 288 -14.30 7.41 24.48
CA PHE A 288 -14.79 6.61 23.36
C PHE A 288 -14.12 5.22 23.32
N LYS A 289 -14.95 4.16 23.35
CA LYS A 289 -14.51 2.78 23.16
C LYS A 289 -15.04 2.25 21.82
N PRO A 290 -14.18 1.92 20.84
CA PRO A 290 -14.61 1.53 19.50
C PRO A 290 -15.29 0.15 19.43
N PHE A 291 -14.96 -0.74 20.36
CA PHE A 291 -15.48 -2.11 20.42
C PHE A 291 -15.45 -2.63 21.87
N LYS A 292 -15.97 -3.83 22.10
CA LYS A 292 -15.95 -4.44 23.45
C LYS A 292 -14.55 -4.94 23.78
N ASP A 293 -13.92 -4.33 24.78
CA ASP A 293 -12.57 -4.72 25.23
C ASP A 293 -12.55 -6.17 25.75
N SER A 294 -11.49 -6.91 25.40
CA SER A 294 -11.20 -8.27 25.87
C SER A 294 -9.71 -8.58 25.73
N ARG A 295 -9.26 -9.76 26.17
CA ARG A 295 -7.89 -10.24 25.93
C ARG A 295 -7.51 -10.36 24.44
N PHE A 296 -8.51 -10.46 23.56
CA PHE A 296 -8.31 -10.61 22.11
C PHE A 296 -8.50 -9.27 21.37
N TRP A 297 -9.29 -8.37 21.94
CA TRP A 297 -9.64 -7.07 21.37
C TRP A 297 -9.27 -5.98 22.36
N MET A 298 -8.16 -5.31 22.15
CA MET A 298 -7.74 -4.24 23.05
C MET A 298 -7.03 -3.11 22.32
N CYS A 299 -7.07 -1.95 22.94
CA CYS A 299 -6.30 -0.80 22.51
C CYS A 299 -5.44 -0.29 23.66
N LEU A 300 -4.16 -0.10 23.37
CA LEU A 300 -3.15 0.36 24.31
C LEU A 300 -2.99 1.88 24.17
N ASP A 301 -3.09 2.58 25.28
CA ASP A 301 -2.88 4.03 25.35
C ASP A 301 -1.39 4.37 25.39
N THR A 302 -1.08 5.65 25.15
CA THR A 302 0.28 6.18 25.19
C THR A 302 0.89 5.99 26.58
N GLY A 303 2.08 5.38 26.63
CA GLY A 303 2.77 5.04 27.88
C GLY A 303 2.54 3.62 28.39
N ALA A 304 1.55 2.88 27.89
CA ALA A 304 1.42 1.45 28.19
C ALA A 304 2.56 0.62 27.58
N VAL A 305 3.12 1.09 26.48
CA VAL A 305 4.31 0.53 25.81
C VAL A 305 5.20 1.67 25.31
N LEU A 306 6.52 1.44 25.31
CA LEU A 306 7.51 2.40 24.79
C LEU A 306 7.28 2.69 23.30
N SER A 307 7.05 1.64 22.52
CA SER A 307 6.71 1.74 21.10
C SER A 307 5.79 0.61 20.71
N PHE A 308 4.61 0.94 20.16
CA PHE A 308 3.69 -0.07 19.65
C PHE A 308 4.30 -0.82 18.45
N ASP A 309 5.08 -0.13 17.61
CA ASP A 309 5.84 -0.78 16.52
C ASP A 309 6.77 -1.88 17.05
N GLU A 310 7.48 -1.63 18.15
CA GLU A 310 8.39 -2.61 18.75
C GLU A 310 7.62 -3.77 19.39
N LEU A 311 6.46 -3.49 19.98
CA LEU A 311 5.55 -4.52 20.47
C LEU A 311 5.12 -5.46 19.33
N ILE A 312 4.78 -4.92 18.15
CA ILE A 312 4.41 -5.74 16.99
C ILE A 312 5.55 -6.68 16.60
N VAL A 313 6.78 -6.15 16.49
CA VAL A 313 7.97 -6.98 16.17
C VAL A 313 8.19 -8.07 17.22
N SER A 314 8.10 -7.72 18.50
CA SER A 314 8.19 -8.69 19.60
C SER A 314 7.12 -9.77 19.51
N LYS A 315 5.88 -9.38 19.17
CA LYS A 315 4.77 -10.32 18.99
C LYS A 315 4.91 -11.23 17.79
N ILE A 316 5.46 -10.75 16.67
CA ILE A 316 5.81 -11.62 15.52
C ILE A 316 6.77 -12.73 15.98
N LYS A 317 7.80 -12.37 16.75
CA LYS A 317 8.78 -13.32 17.29
C LYS A 317 8.15 -14.30 18.29
N GLU A 318 7.31 -13.81 19.19
CA GLU A 318 6.59 -14.64 20.18
C GLU A 318 5.65 -15.63 19.51
N GLU A 319 4.86 -15.19 18.53
CA GLU A 319 3.92 -16.04 17.81
C GLU A 319 4.66 -17.11 16.98
N ARG A 320 5.80 -16.76 16.39
CA ARG A 320 6.65 -17.73 15.67
C ARG A 320 7.23 -18.77 16.61
N ALA A 321 7.62 -18.39 17.83
CA ALA A 321 8.17 -19.31 18.81
C ALA A 321 7.10 -20.26 19.38
N ARG A 322 5.85 -19.80 19.49
CA ARG A 322 4.76 -20.59 20.07
C ARG A 322 4.14 -21.62 19.13
N LEU A 323 3.98 -21.27 17.85
CA LEU A 323 3.18 -22.07 16.94
C LEU A 323 4.01 -22.65 15.79
N PRO A 324 4.17 -23.99 15.71
CA PRO A 324 4.73 -24.62 14.52
C PRO A 324 3.73 -24.51 13.37
N GLY A 325 4.22 -24.16 12.16
CA GLY A 325 3.41 -24.07 10.95
C GLY A 325 3.81 -22.92 10.03
N ASN A 326 3.14 -22.86 8.87
CA ASN A 326 3.32 -21.79 7.90
C ASN A 326 2.70 -20.50 8.44
N MET A 327 3.52 -19.46 8.52
CA MET A 327 3.11 -18.14 9.01
C MET A 327 3.24 -17.12 7.89
N GLY A 328 2.22 -16.27 7.75
CA GLY A 328 2.23 -15.09 6.89
C GLY A 328 2.26 -13.82 7.72
N VAL A 329 3.10 -12.88 7.35
CA VAL A 329 3.12 -11.52 7.88
C VAL A 329 2.82 -10.56 6.74
N ILE A 330 1.71 -9.82 6.86
CA ILE A 330 1.25 -8.86 5.87
C ILE A 330 1.30 -7.47 6.48
N VAL A 331 1.93 -6.52 5.78
CA VAL A 331 2.18 -5.20 6.32
C VAL A 331 1.65 -4.11 5.39
N CYS A 332 1.05 -3.07 5.97
CA CYS A 332 0.64 -1.87 5.27
C CYS A 332 0.95 -0.62 6.11
N GLY A 333 1.77 0.29 5.59
CA GLY A 333 2.12 1.52 6.29
C GLY A 333 3.18 2.34 5.54
N ASP A 334 3.80 3.28 6.24
CA ASP A 334 4.94 4.02 5.71
C ASP A 334 6.18 3.13 5.53
N TRP A 335 7.16 3.62 4.76
CA TRP A 335 8.39 2.88 4.46
C TRP A 335 9.20 2.49 5.70
N SER A 336 9.28 3.36 6.71
CA SER A 336 10.03 3.09 7.95
C SER A 336 9.37 1.96 8.75
N PHE A 337 8.04 1.99 8.85
CA PHE A 337 7.25 0.93 9.46
C PHE A 337 7.41 -0.40 8.72
N CYS A 338 7.20 -0.42 7.39
CA CYS A 338 7.35 -1.63 6.59
C CYS A 338 8.76 -2.22 6.71
N ASN A 339 9.81 -1.40 6.63
CA ASN A 339 11.19 -1.86 6.75
C ASN A 339 11.49 -2.43 8.16
N LYS A 340 10.92 -1.81 9.21
CA LYS A 340 11.03 -2.31 10.59
C LYS A 340 10.34 -3.66 10.75
N MET A 341 9.12 -3.82 10.24
CA MET A 341 8.39 -5.09 10.28
C MET A 341 9.12 -6.19 9.47
N ARG A 342 9.68 -5.83 8.31
CA ARG A 342 10.47 -6.73 7.46
C ARG A 342 11.70 -7.24 8.22
N LYS A 343 12.48 -6.34 8.82
CA LYS A 343 13.65 -6.70 9.62
C LYS A 343 13.25 -7.60 10.80
N GLY A 344 12.23 -7.20 11.56
CA GLY A 344 11.73 -8.00 12.68
C GLY A 344 11.24 -9.39 12.28
N THR A 345 10.65 -9.52 11.09
CA THR A 345 10.23 -10.81 10.53
C THR A 345 11.42 -11.69 10.17
N ILE A 346 12.43 -11.13 9.48
CA ILE A 346 13.68 -11.83 9.13
C ILE A 346 14.37 -12.35 10.39
N ASP A 347 14.51 -11.50 11.40
CA ASP A 347 15.15 -11.85 12.69
C ASP A 347 14.38 -12.96 13.44
N SER A 348 13.10 -13.14 13.12
CA SER A 348 12.23 -14.15 13.73
C SER A 348 12.27 -15.51 13.01
N MET A 349 12.85 -15.62 11.82
CA MET A 349 12.71 -16.83 10.98
C MET A 349 13.41 -18.08 11.54
N LYS A 350 14.49 -17.97 12.33
CA LYS A 350 15.18 -19.05 13.09
C LYS A 350 14.98 -20.53 12.62
N GLY A 351 15.08 -20.81 11.31
CA GLY A 351 14.96 -22.17 10.74
C GLY A 351 13.59 -22.57 10.15
N SER A 352 12.64 -21.65 10.00
CA SER A 352 11.37 -21.91 9.29
C SER A 352 10.93 -20.69 8.47
N SER A 353 10.37 -20.94 7.30
CA SER A 353 9.94 -19.86 6.41
C SER A 353 8.72 -19.12 6.99
N ILE A 354 8.90 -17.81 7.22
CA ILE A 354 7.79 -16.86 7.37
C ILE A 354 7.64 -16.17 6.01
N SER A 355 6.42 -16.19 5.45
CA SER A 355 6.14 -15.44 4.24
C SER A 355 5.83 -14.00 4.61
N PHE A 356 6.60 -13.06 4.08
CA PHE A 356 6.41 -11.64 4.31
C PHE A 356 5.84 -10.97 3.05
N MET A 357 4.79 -10.17 3.20
CA MET A 357 4.11 -9.47 2.10
C MET A 357 3.79 -8.04 2.48
N GLU A 358 4.08 -7.10 1.59
CA GLU A 358 3.58 -5.72 1.69
C GLU A 358 2.34 -5.58 0.81
N THR A 359 1.30 -4.92 1.32
CA THR A 359 0.08 -4.70 0.55
C THR A 359 0.33 -3.72 -0.60
N GLU A 360 -0.40 -3.86 -1.70
CA GLU A 360 -0.26 -2.95 -2.85
C GLU A 360 -0.59 -1.48 -2.54
N TYR A 361 -1.38 -1.23 -1.48
CA TYR A 361 -1.64 0.10 -0.96
C TYR A 361 -0.51 0.51 -0.01
N HIS A 362 0.13 1.63 -0.34
CA HIS A 362 1.09 2.29 0.54
C HIS A 362 0.58 3.71 0.79
N PRO A 363 0.12 4.04 2.00
CA PRO A 363 -0.28 5.41 2.30
C PRO A 363 0.94 6.31 2.10
N ARG A 364 0.86 7.24 1.16
CA ARG A 364 1.84 8.33 1.05
C ARG A 364 1.62 9.25 2.26
N ARG A 365 2.71 9.73 2.89
CA ARG A 365 2.63 10.80 3.88
C ARG A 365 1.77 11.92 3.30
N ILE A 366 0.60 12.18 3.89
CA ILE A 366 -0.19 13.37 3.58
C ILE A 366 0.58 14.52 4.23
N GLY A 367 1.37 15.22 3.42
CA GLY A 367 2.10 16.39 3.85
C GLY A 367 1.13 17.53 4.14
N SER A 368 0.94 17.83 5.42
CA SER A 368 0.49 19.15 5.88
C SER A 368 1.00 19.40 7.29
N GLN A 369 1.99 20.29 7.39
CA GLN A 369 2.40 21.04 8.60
C GLN A 369 3.11 20.34 9.78
N ASP A 370 4.07 19.43 9.54
CA ASP A 370 4.96 18.95 10.63
C ASP A 370 6.46 19.18 10.39
N ILE A 371 6.83 20.33 9.81
CA ILE A 371 8.24 20.81 9.83
C ILE A 371 8.61 21.47 11.18
N LYS A 372 7.69 21.58 12.15
CA LYS A 372 8.01 22.18 13.46
C LYS A 372 8.05 21.21 14.64
N MET A 373 7.41 20.05 14.60
CA MET A 373 7.33 19.17 15.78
C MET A 373 8.60 18.34 16.04
N GLU A 374 9.36 17.94 15.00
CA GLU A 374 10.61 17.19 15.20
C GLU A 374 11.75 18.09 15.72
N GLN A 375 11.77 19.38 15.32
CA GLN A 375 12.66 20.39 15.91
C GLN A 375 12.24 20.82 17.33
N LEU A 376 10.93 20.82 17.65
CA LEU A 376 10.44 21.10 18.99
C LEU A 376 10.68 19.93 19.96
N ALA A 377 10.49 18.68 19.53
CA ALA A 377 10.79 17.49 20.35
C ALA A 377 12.29 17.39 20.66
N GLY A 378 13.17 17.72 19.70
CA GLY A 378 14.60 17.85 19.94
C GLY A 378 14.94 18.94 20.96
N ARG A 379 14.31 20.12 20.86
CA ARG A 379 14.50 21.22 21.83
C ARG A 379 13.97 20.92 23.24
N PHE A 380 12.89 20.15 23.37
CA PHE A 380 12.38 19.73 24.68
C PHE A 380 13.30 18.70 25.33
N ASN A 381 13.88 17.78 24.56
CA ASN A 381 14.86 16.81 25.07
C ASN A 381 16.19 17.49 25.47
N ASP A 382 16.65 18.48 24.71
CA ASP A 382 17.84 19.26 25.07
C ASP A 382 17.62 20.15 26.29
N ARG A 383 16.43 20.77 26.44
CA ARG A 383 16.09 21.48 27.69
C ARG A 383 16.01 20.54 28.89
N GLY A 384 15.50 19.32 28.71
CA GLY A 384 15.49 18.29 29.77
C GLY A 384 16.90 17.86 30.18
N ARG A 385 17.81 17.68 29.21
CA ARG A 385 19.22 17.35 29.46
C ARG A 385 20.01 18.49 30.09
N LEU A 386 19.84 19.72 29.63
CA LEU A 386 20.48 20.91 30.23
C LEU A 386 20.00 21.14 31.66
N ARG A 387 18.71 20.90 31.94
CA ARG A 387 18.14 21.06 33.28
C ARG A 387 18.58 19.95 34.24
N ARG A 388 18.72 18.71 33.77
CA ARG A 388 19.35 17.63 34.55
C ARG A 388 20.81 17.93 34.85
N ARG A 389 21.59 18.29 33.83
CA ARG A 389 23.02 18.60 34.01
C ARG A 389 23.26 19.76 34.98
N LYS A 390 22.40 20.78 34.95
CA LYS A 390 22.47 21.89 35.90
C LYS A 390 22.08 21.49 37.33
N ASN A 391 21.10 20.61 37.49
CA ASN A 391 20.75 20.08 38.80
C ASN A 391 21.85 19.17 39.37
N ASP A 392 22.47 18.34 38.52
CA ASP A 392 23.58 17.47 38.90
C ASP A 392 24.81 18.31 39.32
N GLU A 393 25.12 19.40 38.58
CA GLU A 393 26.18 20.35 38.95
C GLU A 393 25.85 21.13 40.25
N GLU A 394 24.59 21.51 40.48
CA GLU A 394 24.18 22.16 41.73
C GLU A 394 24.21 21.19 42.93
N GLU A 395 23.95 19.90 42.70
CA GLU A 395 24.02 18.85 43.72
C GLU A 395 25.49 18.51 44.06
N GLU A 396 26.37 18.39 43.06
CA GLU A 396 27.82 18.25 43.27
C GLU A 396 28.42 19.45 44.01
N LEU A 397 28.03 20.69 43.66
CA LEU A 397 28.50 21.89 44.36
C LEU A 397 28.00 21.95 45.81
N ARG A 398 26.79 21.45 46.09
CA ARG A 398 26.27 21.34 47.47
C ARG A 398 27.01 20.28 48.27
N ASP A 399 27.30 19.13 47.68
CA ASP A 399 28.06 18.07 48.35
C ASP A 399 29.51 18.49 48.62
N MET A 400 30.14 19.22 47.69
CA MET A 400 31.46 19.83 47.92
C MET A 400 31.41 20.88 49.03
N ALA A 401 30.38 21.72 49.10
CA ALA A 401 30.21 22.70 50.16
C ALA A 401 30.01 22.03 51.53
N ASN A 402 29.23 20.95 51.59
CA ASN A 402 29.00 20.17 52.80
C ASN A 402 30.29 19.46 53.28
N HIS A 403 31.08 18.92 52.36
CA HIS A 403 32.40 18.35 52.71
C HIS A 403 33.40 19.39 53.22
N LEU A 404 33.35 20.62 52.70
CA LEU A 404 34.18 21.73 53.20
C LEU A 404 33.73 22.25 54.57
N SER A 405 32.42 22.22 54.88
CA SER A 405 31.93 22.53 56.22
C SER A 405 32.30 21.47 57.25
N ASP A 406 32.27 20.18 56.87
CA ASP A 406 32.69 19.09 57.75
C ASP A 406 34.20 19.14 58.01
N ALA A 407 35.02 19.45 57.00
CA ALA A 407 36.46 19.63 57.15
C ALA A 407 36.84 20.79 58.09
N ARG A 408 36.05 21.89 58.12
CA ARG A 408 36.21 22.96 59.11
C ARG A 408 35.83 22.54 60.53
N THR A 409 34.84 21.66 60.68
CA THR A 409 34.42 21.17 61.99
C THR A 409 35.49 20.26 62.61
N TYR A 410 36.19 19.46 61.80
CA TYR A 410 37.33 18.66 62.27
C TYR A 410 38.60 19.48 62.54
N SER A 411 38.85 20.58 61.82
CA SER A 411 40.03 21.43 62.09
C SER A 411 39.89 22.28 63.36
N VAL A 412 38.66 22.68 63.72
CA VAL A 412 38.39 23.42 64.98
C VAL A 412 38.46 22.51 66.21
N VAL A 413 38.10 21.22 66.09
CA VAL A 413 38.23 20.26 67.20
C VAL A 413 39.70 19.84 67.40
N SER A 414 40.52 19.82 66.35
CA SER A 414 41.96 19.52 66.45
C SER A 414 42.79 20.69 67.00
N SER A 415 42.33 21.95 66.92
CA SER A 415 43.06 23.11 67.48
C SER A 415 42.76 23.37 68.96
N LEU A 416 41.74 22.74 69.55
CA LEU A 416 41.38 22.87 70.96
C LEU A 416 42.07 21.86 71.89
N TYR A 417 42.91 20.96 71.36
CA TYR A 417 43.70 19.99 72.13
C TYR A 417 45.23 20.18 72.03
N SER A 418 45.70 21.31 71.47
CA SER A 418 47.15 21.63 71.38
C SER A 418 47.58 22.85 72.21
N GLU A 419 46.68 23.45 73.00
CA GLU A 419 47.00 24.50 73.99
C GLU A 419 46.51 24.06 75.37
N ALA A 420 47.15 23.02 75.89
CA ALA A 420 47.17 22.68 77.32
C ALA A 420 48.55 22.08 77.63
N ALA A 421 49.56 22.96 77.59
CA ALA A 421 50.86 22.84 78.25
C ALA A 421 51.18 24.20 78.86
#